data_AF-A0A961DHA6-F1
#
_entry.id   AF-A0A961DHA6-F1
#
_cell.length_a   1.000
_cell.length_b   1.000
_cell.length_c   1.000
_cell.angle_alpha   90.00
_cell.angle_beta   90.00
_cell.angle_gamma   90.00
#
_symmetry.space_group_name_H-M   'P 1'
#
loop_
_entity.id
_entity.type
_entity.pdbx_description
1 polymer ?
#
loop_
_entity_poly.entity_id
_entity_poly.type
_entity_poly.pdbx_seq_one_letter_code
_entity_poly.pdbx_strand_id
1 'polypeptide(L)' 'ATTGVAGPDSLHGEPPGVVYLGLSLGGESRVRRLALSGSRDDIRASTVEAALDWMAETLERGLAQGRE' A
#
# COMPACT_ATOMS: atom_id res chain seq x y z
N ALA A 1 2.25 3.79 5.95
CA ALA A 1 1.13 4.75 5.83
C ALA A 1 0.25 4.35 4.65
N THR A 2 -1.07 4.56 4.73
CA THR A 2 -2.02 4.24 3.65
C THR A 2 -2.99 5.39 3.47
N THR A 3 -3.25 5.80 2.23
CA THR A 3 -4.27 6.82 1.91
C THR A 3 -4.90 6.51 0.56
N GLY A 4 -6.20 6.70 0.41
CA GLY A 4 -6.89 6.37 -0.83
C GLY A 4 -8.41 6.41 -0.73
N VAL A 5 -9.06 6.06 -1.84
CA VAL A 5 -10.51 6.10 -1.99
C VAL A 5 -11.05 4.69 -1.89
N ALA A 6 -11.59 4.30 -0.74
CA ALA A 6 -12.25 3.00 -0.61
C ALA A 6 -13.62 2.94 -1.32
N GLY A 7 -14.18 4.07 -1.76
CA GLY A 7 -15.49 4.13 -2.40
C GLY A 7 -16.67 4.14 -1.43
N PRO A 8 -17.92 4.04 -1.93
CA PRO A 8 -18.26 3.79 -3.33
C PRO A 8 -18.09 5.02 -4.25
N ASP A 9 -18.04 6.22 -3.68
CA ASP A 9 -17.90 7.45 -4.46
C ASP A 9 -16.44 7.85 -4.67
N SER A 10 -16.20 8.59 -5.75
CA SER A 10 -14.93 9.27 -5.98
C SER A 10 -14.66 10.31 -4.90
N LEU A 11 -13.38 10.54 -4.59
CA LEU A 11 -12.95 11.59 -3.69
C LEU A 11 -11.83 12.39 -4.34
N HIS A 12 -11.97 13.73 -4.37
CA HIS A 12 -11.01 14.64 -4.98
C HIS A 12 -10.65 14.31 -6.45
N GLY A 13 -11.58 13.72 -7.20
CA GLY A 13 -11.37 13.33 -8.61
C GLY A 13 -10.74 11.95 -8.81
N GLU A 14 -10.31 11.26 -7.75
CA GLU A 14 -9.82 9.88 -7.83
C GLU A 14 -10.98 8.87 -7.76
N PRO A 15 -10.97 7.82 -8.60
CA PRO A 15 -11.98 6.78 -8.54
C PRO A 15 -11.80 5.87 -7.31
N PRO A 16 -12.87 5.20 -6.84
CA PRO A 16 -12.77 4.10 -5.87
C PRO A 16 -11.71 3.08 -6.28
N GLY A 17 -10.98 2.59 -5.28
CA GLY A 17 -9.92 1.61 -5.46
C GLY A 17 -8.52 2.21 -5.62
N VAL A 18 -8.39 3.52 -5.85
CA VAL A 18 -7.06 4.17 -5.88
C VAL A 18 -6.54 4.34 -4.46
N VAL A 19 -5.41 3.68 -4.17
CA VAL A 19 -4.76 3.73 -2.86
C VAL A 19 -3.26 3.93 -3.04
N TYR A 20 -2.66 4.77 -2.20
CA TYR A 20 -1.23 4.95 -2.08
C TYR A 20 -0.76 4.34 -0.76
N LEU A 21 0.21 3.44 -0.88
CA LEU A 21 0.98 2.91 0.24
C LEU A 21 2.28 3.69 0.35
N GLY A 22 2.62 4.11 1.56
CA GLY A 22 3.93 4.67 1.89
C GLY A 22 4.65 3.76 2.88
N LEU A 23 5.90 3.41 2.60
CA LEU A 23 6.75 2.58 3.44
C LEU A 23 8.08 3.31 3.68
N SER A 24 8.53 3.36 4.93
CA SER A 24 9.84 3.91 5.28
C SER A 24 10.62 2.91 6.11
N LEU A 25 11.88 2.66 5.70
CA LEU A 25 12.80 1.74 6.36
C LEU A 25 14.23 2.23 6.13
N GLY A 26 15.06 2.24 7.17
CA GLY A 26 16.48 2.57 7.05
C GLY A 26 16.79 3.99 6.55
N GLY A 27 15.89 4.95 6.78
CA GLY A 27 16.04 6.34 6.29
C GLY A 27 15.56 6.54 4.84
N GLU A 28 15.27 5.47 4.10
CA GLU A 28 14.61 5.56 2.80
C GLU A 28 13.09 5.56 2.95
N SER A 29 12.40 6.19 1.99
CA SER A 29 10.95 6.17 1.87
C SER A 29 10.55 5.83 0.45
N ARG A 30 9.55 4.97 0.30
CA ARG A 30 9.02 4.50 -0.98
C ARG A 30 7.51 4.64 -0.99
N VAL A 31 6.95 4.85 -2.18
CA VAL A 31 5.51 4.93 -2.42
C VAL A 31 5.10 3.93 -3.49
N ARG A 32 4.00 3.21 -3.27
CA ARG A 32 3.39 2.29 -4.23
C ARG A 32 1.93 2.69 -4.44
N ARG A 33 1.53 2.93 -5.68
CA ARG A 33 0.13 3.16 -6.06
C ARG A 33 -0.54 1.82 -6.37
N LEU A 34 -1.73 1.62 -5.83
CA LEU A 34 -2.62 0.49 -6.09
C LEU A 34 -3.84 0.97 -6.86
N ALA A 35 -4.40 0.07 -7.66
CA ALA A 35 -5.71 0.20 -8.27
C ALA A 35 -6.49 -1.08 -7.93
N LEU A 36 -7.32 -0.98 -6.90
CA LEU A 36 -8.09 -2.09 -6.33
C LEU A 36 -9.53 -2.07 -6.85
N SER A 37 -10.20 -3.21 -6.75
CA SER A 37 -11.58 -3.39 -7.21
C SER A 37 -12.39 -4.08 -6.14
N GLY A 38 -13.70 -3.82 -6.10
CA GLY A 38 -14.62 -4.46 -5.17
C GLY A 38 -15.42 -3.45 -4.35
N SER A 39 -16.08 -3.94 -3.31
CA SER A 39 -16.78 -3.11 -2.34
C SER A 39 -15.81 -2.28 -1.51
N ARG A 40 -16.36 -1.35 -0.71
CA ARG A 40 -15.57 -0.56 0.23
C ARG A 40 -14.77 -1.42 1.20
N ASP A 41 -15.34 -2.54 1.64
CA ASP A 41 -14.67 -3.45 2.56
C ASP A 41 -13.63 -4.32 1.85
N ASP A 42 -13.89 -4.76 0.62
CA ASP A 42 -12.90 -5.47 -0.21
C ASP A 42 -11.67 -4.60 -0.46
N ILE A 43 -11.86 -3.34 -0.87
CA ILE A 43 -10.75 -2.40 -1.12
C ILE A 43 -9.92 -2.18 0.14
N ARG A 44 -10.56 -2.08 1.31
CA ARG A 44 -9.85 -1.92 2.60
C ARG A 44 -9.07 -3.18 2.96
N ALA A 45 -9.67 -4.36 2.81
CA ALA A 45 -9.00 -5.63 3.07
C ALA A 45 -7.79 -5.82 2.15
N SER A 46 -7.95 -5.66 0.84
CA SER A 46 -6.85 -5.77 -0.13
C SER A 46 -5.78 -4.70 0.06
N THR A 47 -6.13 -3.51 0.57
CA THR A 47 -5.13 -2.48 0.95
C THR A 47 -4.24 -2.98 2.10
N VAL A 48 -4.84 -3.62 3.11
CA VAL A 48 -4.09 -4.15 4.27
C VAL A 48 -3.18 -5.29 3.83
N GLU A 49 -3.70 -6.25 3.06
CA GLU A 49 -2.92 -7.37 2.52
C GLU A 49 -1.72 -6.85 1.70
N ALA A 50 -1.97 -5.97 0.72
CA ALA A 50 -0.90 -5.42 -0.11
C ALA A 50 0.14 -4.62 0.68
N ALA A 51 -0.26 -3.96 1.78
CA ALA A 51 0.65 -3.23 2.65
C ALA A 51 1.55 -4.18 3.46
N LEU A 52 0.98 -5.26 4.00
CA LEU A 52 1.72 -6.27 4.76
C LEU A 52 2.67 -7.06 3.85
N ASP A 53 2.22 -7.46 2.67
CA ASP A 53 3.06 -8.15 1.68
C ASP A 53 4.24 -7.28 1.27
N TRP A 54 4.00 -6.00 0.95
CA TRP A 54 5.08 -5.09 0.56
C TRP A 54 6.07 -4.81 1.71
N MET A 55 5.57 -4.76 2.95
CA MET A 55 6.43 -4.63 4.12
C MET A 55 7.31 -5.87 4.28
N ALA A 56 6.75 -7.08 4.18
CA ALA A 56 7.49 -8.33 4.27
C ALA A 56 8.58 -8.42 3.19
N GLU A 57 8.23 -8.17 1.92
CA GLU A 57 9.18 -8.10 0.81
C GLU A 57 10.34 -7.13 1.09
N THR A 58 10.03 -5.97 1.69
CA THR A 58 11.03 -4.94 1.95
C THR A 58 11.93 -5.31 3.12
N LEU A 59 11.39 -5.92 4.17
CA LEU A 59 12.17 -6.42 5.30
C LEU A 59 13.09 -7.55 4.88
N GLU A 60 12.62 -8.52 4.09
CA GLU A 60 13.44 -9.60 3.56
C GLU A 60 14.62 -9.07 2.75
N ARG A 61 14.38 -8.07 1.89
CA ARG A 61 15.45 -7.40 1.14
C ARG A 61 16.42 -6.64 2.04
N GLY A 62 15.93 -5.94 3.05
CA GLY A 62 16.76 -5.19 3.99
C GLY A 62 17.62 -6.10 4.87
N LEU A 63 17.07 -7.21 5.35
CA LEU A 63 17.79 -8.23 6.12
C LEU A 63 18.86 -8.94 5.27
N ALA A 64 18.61 -9.14 3.98
CA ALA A 64 19.61 -9.69 3.07
C ALA A 64 20.80 -8.73 2.85
N GLN A 65 20.54 -7.41 2.77
CA GLN A 65 21.56 -6.38 2.54
C GLN A 65 22.39 -6.04 3.80
N GLY A 66 21.85 -6.24 5.01
CA GLY A 66 22.55 -5.96 6.27
C GLY A 66 23.48 -7.08 6.77
N ARG A 67 23.64 -8.17 6.02
CA ARG A 67 24.49 -9.33 6.35
C ARG A 67 25.83 -9.34 5.62
N GLU A 68 26.14 -8.30 4.86
CA GLU A 68 27.40 -8.10 4.14
C GLU A 68 28.36 -7.16 4.88
#